data_AF-A0A1C7LRW7-F1
#
_entry.id   AF-A0A1C7LRW7-F1
#
_cell.length_a   1.000
_cell.length_b   1.000
_cell.length_c   1.000
_cell.angle_alpha   90.00
_cell.angle_beta   90.00
_cell.angle_gamma   90.00
#
_symmetry.space_group_name_H-M   'P 1'
#
loop_
_entity.id
_entity.type
_entity.pdbx_description
1 polymer ?
#
loop_
_entity_poly.entity_id
_entity_poly.type
_entity_poly.pdbx_seq_one_letter_code
_entity_poly.pdbx_strand_id
1 'polypeptide(L)'
;MFGLTPSARRSILNNSWIISRYTQSQRRAFASSTSRWSSEVDTSQDQSEEQPAAKKKPRTAKNERKAMPSEEKGFSVGVNESGERFVDLGNKRRATVRFYKGFKYLDIREYYEDDYENLLPGKKGLTLTQEQWETLRSSRDVIDSFFALQQNSLGQIRDVFPSDFDNWLGQSEASDTPGRDTNGARRHRPTSTTIPPLRYLPISSIPTQLTNPLYRADSRILNMAMKPQPQLLAKFLRAMKTVYGPFDMLTPAQATAWTPPPMAEGHRGRYLWTDAFGVLNFITLSTVTANPVYTTLAARLIQAVHDTLGRTRSGTARLPGASDAHPLRGGLRIGKEDEEDDPGGDGDGQYHHYLTIWMFALNRMARAAQERRYNDLAIELAQAIHPRFVRDRNAPRPRMYWKMSIDLRRPLVLSEGNLDPIDGYVIFNLLQRGHGANSTVLESEISEYRRILETKWRRYLSDDPLDLGMTLWTAHWFDGQEEWATVLTQRAVACLRALFEEEKFFDIPARYRLAFREFGTCLGIRCHIEKLNDEPHPQDAGYWDVCAREVVTTWEPSIDAAAAGGVVAVPLPFARNWCQLRW
;
A
#
# COMPACT_ATOMS: atom_id res chain seq x y z
N MET A 1 36.77 39.71 27.32
CA MET A 1 37.48 39.63 26.02
C MET A 1 38.10 38.25 25.91
N PHE A 2 38.19 37.70 24.68
CA PHE A 2 38.67 36.34 24.36
C PHE A 2 37.78 35.21 24.95
N GLY A 3 37.52 34.10 24.26
CA GLY A 3 37.82 33.72 22.88
C GLY A 3 37.54 32.22 22.71
N LEU A 4 36.52 31.84 21.94
CA LEU A 4 36.09 30.43 21.83
C LEU A 4 36.65 29.75 20.57
N THR A 5 37.16 28.53 20.76
CA THR A 5 37.89 27.73 19.76
C THR A 5 36.98 26.75 18.99
N PRO A 6 37.44 26.15 17.85
CA PRO A 6 36.58 25.50 16.86
C PRO A 6 35.92 24.14 17.22
N SER A 7 35.54 23.90 18.48
CA SER A 7 34.89 22.65 18.92
C SER A 7 33.36 22.60 18.65
N ALA A 8 32.75 23.71 18.21
CA ALA A 8 31.30 23.85 18.07
C ALA A 8 30.71 23.35 16.72
N ARG A 9 31.39 22.43 16.00
CA ARG A 9 30.90 21.86 14.72
C ARG A 9 31.25 20.38 14.53
N ARG A 10 30.67 19.50 15.36
CA ARG A 10 30.37 18.08 15.03
C ARG A 10 29.57 17.39 16.15
N SER A 11 28.24 17.54 16.15
CA SER A 11 27.32 16.72 16.96
C SER A 11 25.90 16.68 16.36
N ILE A 12 25.82 16.36 15.06
CA ILE A 12 24.57 15.99 14.38
C ILE A 12 24.95 14.89 13.39
N LEU A 13 24.98 13.64 13.85
CA LEU A 13 25.02 12.40 13.04
C LEU A 13 25.11 11.20 14.01
N ASN A 14 23.99 10.83 14.63
CA ASN A 14 23.71 9.46 15.10
C ASN A 14 22.28 9.37 15.67
N ASN A 15 21.33 9.14 14.77
CA ASN A 15 20.04 8.50 15.03
C ASN A 15 19.54 7.92 13.68
N SER A 16 20.32 6.97 13.15
CA SER A 16 20.13 6.38 11.82
C SER A 16 19.88 4.86 11.89
N TRP A 17 19.07 4.43 12.86
CA TRP A 17 18.71 3.02 13.07
C TRP A 17 17.22 2.83 13.41
N ILE A 18 16.32 3.41 12.60
CA ILE A 18 14.91 2.99 12.36
C ILE A 18 14.49 3.51 10.95
N ILE A 19 15.36 3.34 9.95
CA ILE A 19 15.03 3.60 8.54
C ILE A 19 15.66 2.51 7.66
N SER A 20 15.05 1.32 7.66
CA SER A 20 15.49 0.19 6.82
C SER A 20 14.31 -0.56 6.21
N ARG A 21 13.48 0.17 5.45
CA ARG A 21 12.56 -0.38 4.42
C ARG A 21 11.97 0.69 3.47
N TYR A 22 12.76 1.70 3.07
CA TYR A 22 12.40 2.55 1.92
C TYR A 22 13.59 2.82 1.00
N THR A 23 13.27 2.93 -0.28
CA THR A 23 14.19 2.91 -1.42
C THR A 23 15.04 4.19 -1.54
N GLN A 24 16.18 4.04 -2.21
CA GLN A 24 17.26 5.04 -2.24
C GLN A 24 16.95 6.28 -3.09
N SER A 25 15.83 6.30 -3.82
CA SER A 25 15.43 7.33 -4.79
C SER A 25 14.90 8.61 -4.12
N GLN A 26 14.05 8.50 -3.08
CA GLN A 26 13.50 9.69 -2.40
C GLN A 26 14.55 10.55 -1.68
N ARG A 27 15.76 10.03 -1.43
CA ARG A 27 16.89 10.83 -0.92
C ARG A 27 17.61 11.64 -2.00
N ARG A 28 17.44 11.31 -3.29
CA ARG A 28 18.16 11.97 -4.40
C ARG A 28 17.45 13.22 -4.93
N ALA A 29 16.12 13.24 -4.92
CA ALA A 29 15.33 14.39 -5.39
C ALA A 29 15.62 15.70 -4.61
N PHE A 30 16.00 15.60 -3.33
CA PHE A 30 16.34 16.76 -2.50
C PHE A 30 17.81 17.22 -2.68
N ALA A 31 18.68 16.37 -3.24
CA ALA A 31 20.12 16.64 -3.37
C ALA A 31 20.52 17.23 -4.72
N SER A 32 19.71 17.06 -5.78
CA SER A 32 20.00 17.61 -7.12
C SER A 32 19.65 19.09 -7.29
N SER A 33 19.05 19.73 -6.27
CA SER A 33 18.62 21.14 -6.31
C SER A 33 19.76 22.15 -6.02
N THR A 34 20.91 21.69 -5.50
CA THR A 34 21.88 22.58 -4.83
C THR A 34 23.34 22.50 -5.32
N SER A 35 23.63 21.86 -6.46
CA SER A 35 24.97 21.91 -7.07
C SER A 35 24.93 22.08 -8.60
N ARG A 36 24.75 23.32 -9.06
CA ARG A 36 25.04 23.73 -10.44
C ARG A 36 25.86 25.03 -10.46
N TRP A 37 27.12 24.94 -10.03
CA TRP A 37 28.23 25.69 -10.65
C TRP A 37 29.59 25.14 -10.22
N SER A 38 30.57 25.33 -11.12
CA SER A 38 32.02 25.06 -11.01
C SER A 38 32.49 23.74 -11.59
N SER A 39 32.79 23.82 -12.89
CA SER A 39 33.59 22.89 -13.67
C SER A 39 35.09 23.16 -13.49
N GLU A 40 35.90 22.12 -13.33
CA GLU A 40 37.17 21.97 -14.05
C GLU A 40 37.71 20.53 -13.94
N VAL A 41 37.77 19.89 -15.11
CA VAL A 41 38.90 19.10 -15.65
C VAL A 41 39.88 18.47 -14.65
N ASP A 42 39.89 17.12 -14.60
CA ASP A 42 41.12 16.38 -14.90
C ASP A 42 40.83 15.03 -15.57
N THR A 43 41.78 14.59 -16.39
CA THR A 43 41.81 13.40 -17.23
C THR A 43 42.59 12.27 -16.60
N SER A 44 42.12 11.01 -16.70
CA SER A 44 42.98 9.90 -17.19
C SER A 44 42.28 8.52 -17.26
N GLN A 45 42.40 7.95 -18.46
CA GLN A 45 42.75 6.54 -18.75
C GLN A 45 41.89 5.38 -18.21
N ASP A 46 40.99 4.98 -19.09
CA ASP A 46 40.47 3.64 -19.30
C ASP A 46 41.59 2.60 -19.54
N GLN A 47 41.55 1.45 -18.85
CA GLN A 47 42.22 0.20 -19.26
C GLN A 47 41.37 -1.02 -18.88
N SER A 48 40.96 -1.76 -19.90
CA SER A 48 40.33 -3.07 -19.84
C SER A 48 41.33 -4.18 -19.60
N GLU A 49 40.99 -5.22 -18.82
CA GLU A 49 41.64 -6.53 -18.99
C GLU A 49 40.72 -7.73 -18.66
N GLU A 50 40.87 -8.77 -19.49
CA GLU A 50 39.98 -9.92 -19.69
C GLU A 50 39.87 -10.93 -18.52
N GLN A 51 38.77 -11.69 -18.55
CA GLN A 51 38.67 -12.99 -17.88
C GLN A 51 39.32 -14.10 -18.75
N PRO A 52 39.93 -15.12 -18.14
CA PRO A 52 40.06 -16.43 -18.76
C PRO A 52 39.21 -17.50 -18.04
N ALA A 53 38.64 -18.42 -18.82
CA ALA A 53 37.73 -19.46 -18.34
C ALA A 53 38.35 -20.86 -18.26
N ALA A 54 37.71 -21.70 -17.42
CA ALA A 54 37.68 -23.17 -17.43
C ALA A 54 38.92 -23.99 -16.99
N LYS A 55 38.67 -24.92 -16.04
CA LYS A 55 38.78 -26.38 -16.26
C LYS A 55 38.21 -27.25 -15.12
N LYS A 56 37.69 -28.43 -15.49
CA LYS A 56 37.33 -29.60 -14.65
C LYS A 56 38.41 -30.68 -14.92
N LYS A 57 38.70 -31.73 -14.13
CA LYS A 57 38.13 -32.42 -12.94
C LYS A 57 39.33 -33.20 -12.28
N PRO A 58 39.30 -33.79 -11.05
CA PRO A 58 38.49 -34.99 -10.75
C PRO A 58 38.02 -35.17 -9.27
N ARG A 59 37.30 -36.26 -8.99
CA ARG A 59 36.87 -36.71 -7.64
C ARG A 59 37.87 -37.69 -7.04
N THR A 60 38.13 -37.63 -5.73
CA THR A 60 38.32 -38.85 -4.88
C THR A 60 38.21 -38.55 -3.38
N ALA A 61 37.80 -39.59 -2.64
CA ALA A 61 37.90 -39.81 -1.19
C ALA A 61 37.10 -38.90 -0.22
N LYS A 62 36.23 -39.56 0.57
CA LYS A 62 35.63 -39.03 1.80
C LYS A 62 36.71 -38.70 2.83
N ASN A 63 36.47 -37.69 3.67
CA ASN A 63 36.88 -37.77 5.07
C ASN A 63 35.85 -37.08 5.97
N GLU A 64 35.19 -37.85 6.83
CA GLU A 64 34.10 -37.39 7.68
C GLU A 64 34.65 -36.71 8.94
N ARG A 65 34.54 -35.38 9.01
CA ARG A 65 34.60 -34.62 10.26
C ARG A 65 33.50 -33.56 10.28
N LYS A 66 32.25 -33.99 10.51
CA LYS A 66 31.20 -33.06 10.98
C LYS A 66 31.63 -32.57 12.36
N ALA A 67 32.14 -31.33 12.43
CA ALA A 67 32.38 -30.67 13.70
C ALA A 67 31.03 -30.48 14.40
N MET A 68 30.86 -31.09 15.58
CA MET A 68 29.70 -30.80 16.42
C MET A 68 29.76 -29.33 16.88
N PRO A 69 28.61 -28.64 17.02
CA PRO A 69 28.57 -27.37 17.71
C PRO A 69 29.09 -27.55 19.14
N SER A 70 30.01 -26.70 19.56
CA SER A 70 30.44 -26.63 20.96
C SER A 70 29.66 -25.53 21.66
N GLU A 71 28.98 -25.85 22.76
CA GLU A 71 28.34 -24.84 23.60
C GLU A 71 29.41 -24.07 24.40
N GLU A 72 29.74 -22.86 23.96
CA GLU A 72 30.49 -21.91 24.78
C GLU A 72 29.51 -20.88 25.36
N LYS A 73 29.40 -20.85 26.69
CA LYS A 73 28.61 -19.86 27.46
C LYS A 73 27.13 -19.77 27.06
N GLY A 74 26.51 -20.90 26.68
CA GLY A 74 25.10 -20.96 26.29
C GLY A 74 24.80 -20.51 24.86
N PHE A 75 25.83 -20.30 24.03
CA PHE A 75 25.69 -20.00 22.61
C PHE A 75 26.19 -21.17 21.76
N SER A 76 25.47 -21.47 20.67
CA SER A 76 25.84 -22.48 19.68
C SER A 76 26.96 -21.94 18.77
N VAL A 77 28.19 -22.35 19.06
CA VAL A 77 29.39 -21.97 18.29
C VAL A 77 29.77 -23.08 17.31
N GLY A 78 30.04 -22.71 16.06
CA GLY A 78 30.51 -23.60 15.01
C GLY A 78 31.71 -23.05 14.25
N VAL A 79 32.23 -23.86 13.32
CA VAL A 79 33.31 -23.49 12.40
C VAL A 79 32.86 -23.84 10.98
N ASN A 80 33.06 -22.92 10.03
CA ASN A 80 32.69 -23.16 8.63
C ASN A 80 33.80 -23.89 7.85
N GLU A 81 33.52 -24.25 6.60
CA GLU A 81 34.47 -24.95 5.72
C GLU A 81 35.78 -24.17 5.48
N SER A 82 35.74 -22.84 5.61
CA SER A 82 36.90 -21.94 5.52
C SER A 82 37.70 -21.82 6.82
N GLY A 83 37.32 -22.54 7.89
CA GLY A 83 37.96 -22.47 9.20
C GLY A 83 37.56 -21.26 10.06
N GLU A 84 36.59 -20.46 9.62
CA GLU A 84 36.12 -19.29 10.35
C GLU A 84 35.12 -19.70 11.45
N ARG A 85 35.32 -19.20 12.67
CA ARG A 85 34.36 -19.38 13.78
C ARG A 85 33.11 -18.53 13.55
N PHE A 86 31.95 -19.12 13.84
CA PHE A 86 30.65 -18.43 13.83
C PHE A 86 29.83 -18.76 15.08
N VAL A 87 28.96 -17.83 15.45
CA VAL A 87 27.86 -18.05 16.40
C VAL A 87 26.56 -18.20 15.59
N ASP A 88 25.77 -19.23 15.88
CA ASP A 88 24.43 -19.39 15.31
C ASP A 88 23.44 -18.50 16.08
N LEU A 89 22.64 -17.72 15.34
CA LEU A 89 21.65 -16.79 15.87
C LEU A 89 20.22 -17.33 15.74
N GLY A 90 20.06 -18.59 15.34
CA GLY A 90 18.78 -19.21 15.00
C GLY A 90 18.25 -18.77 13.63
N ASN A 91 17.16 -19.39 13.18
CA ASN A 91 16.49 -19.06 11.91
C ASN A 91 17.42 -19.02 10.68
N LYS A 92 18.38 -19.95 10.61
CA LYS A 92 19.43 -20.05 9.57
C LYS A 92 20.32 -18.79 9.46
N ARG A 93 20.52 -18.05 10.56
CA ARG A 93 21.40 -16.86 10.59
C ARG A 93 22.65 -17.14 11.41
N ARG A 94 23.80 -16.67 10.92
CA ARG A 94 25.10 -16.83 11.59
C ARG A 94 25.82 -15.50 11.69
N ALA A 95 26.51 -15.27 12.81
CA ALA A 95 27.50 -14.21 12.98
C ALA A 95 28.90 -14.80 12.88
N THR A 96 29.59 -14.56 11.76
CA THR A 96 30.94 -15.11 11.47
C THR A 96 31.99 -14.02 11.62
N VAL A 97 33.08 -14.29 12.34
CA VAL A 97 34.26 -13.38 12.35
C VAL A 97 35.14 -13.72 11.17
N ARG A 98 35.30 -12.75 10.25
CA ARG A 98 35.99 -12.94 8.96
C ARG A 98 37.20 -12.00 8.85
N PHE A 99 38.22 -12.45 8.12
CA PHE A 99 39.41 -11.66 7.81
C PHE A 99 39.46 -11.40 6.31
N TYR A 100 39.43 -10.13 5.90
CA TYR A 100 39.48 -9.75 4.48
C TYR A 100 40.39 -8.55 4.28
N LYS A 101 41.36 -8.68 3.34
CA LYS A 101 42.37 -7.65 3.01
C LYS A 101 43.07 -7.03 4.24
N GLY A 102 43.36 -7.83 5.26
CA GLY A 102 44.02 -7.41 6.50
C GLY A 102 43.10 -6.85 7.60
N PHE A 103 41.81 -6.66 7.32
CA PHE A 103 40.83 -6.14 8.27
C PHE A 103 39.94 -7.25 8.84
N LYS A 104 39.53 -7.09 10.11
CA LYS A 104 38.58 -7.95 10.81
C LYS A 104 37.16 -7.41 10.64
N TYR A 105 36.23 -8.30 10.31
CA TYR A 105 34.81 -7.99 10.17
C TYR A 105 33.95 -9.00 10.92
N LEU A 106 32.76 -8.56 11.35
CA LEU A 106 31.69 -9.44 11.80
C LEU A 106 30.61 -9.50 10.71
N ASP A 107 30.47 -10.64 10.04
CA ASP A 107 29.47 -10.86 8.99
C ASP A 107 28.26 -11.58 9.57
N ILE A 108 27.14 -10.87 9.72
CA ILE A 108 25.85 -11.39 10.20
C ILE A 108 24.99 -11.69 8.98
N ARG A 109 24.75 -12.96 8.66
CA ARG A 109 24.17 -13.38 7.36
C ARG A 109 23.15 -14.49 7.48
N GLU A 110 22.09 -14.40 6.67
CA GLU A 110 21.07 -15.45 6.48
C GLU A 110 21.59 -16.47 5.46
N TYR A 111 21.51 -17.75 5.79
CA TYR A 111 21.93 -18.87 4.94
C TYR A 111 20.69 -19.58 4.37
N TYR A 112 20.82 -20.14 3.17
CA TYR A 112 19.80 -20.96 2.53
C TYR A 112 20.37 -22.36 2.26
N GLU A 113 19.50 -23.37 2.21
CA GLU A 113 19.86 -24.70 1.70
C GLU A 113 19.71 -24.70 0.17
N ASP A 114 20.67 -25.34 -0.52
CA ASP A 114 20.53 -25.71 -1.92
C ASP A 114 19.81 -27.06 -2.08
N ASP A 115 19.61 -27.50 -3.34
CA ASP A 115 18.99 -28.79 -3.68
C ASP A 115 19.80 -30.03 -3.19
N TYR A 116 20.95 -29.81 -2.53
CA TYR A 116 21.84 -30.83 -1.99
C TYR A 116 22.04 -30.68 -0.46
N GLU A 117 21.15 -29.92 0.21
CA GLU A 117 21.16 -29.63 1.66
C GLU A 117 22.40 -28.85 2.17
N ASN A 118 23.16 -28.21 1.28
CA ASN A 118 24.31 -27.38 1.69
C ASN A 118 23.86 -25.99 2.13
N LEU A 119 24.31 -25.55 3.30
CA LEU A 119 24.02 -24.21 3.83
C LEU A 119 24.93 -23.15 3.20
N LEU A 120 24.44 -22.46 2.18
CA LEU A 120 25.13 -21.41 1.44
C LEU A 120 24.77 -20.00 1.95
N PRO A 121 25.72 -19.05 1.94
CA PRO A 121 25.48 -17.67 2.40
C PRO A 121 24.56 -16.91 1.44
N GLY A 122 23.46 -16.37 1.96
CA GLY A 122 22.48 -15.59 1.20
C GLY A 122 22.89 -14.13 0.97
N LYS A 123 22.15 -13.46 0.07
CA LYS A 123 22.30 -12.03 -0.21
C LYS A 123 21.87 -11.14 0.97
N LYS A 124 21.04 -11.64 1.89
CA LYS A 124 20.59 -10.94 3.10
C LYS A 124 21.63 -11.07 4.21
N GLY A 125 22.24 -9.95 4.60
CA GLY A 125 23.18 -9.89 5.71
C GLY A 125 23.77 -8.50 5.87
N LEU A 126 24.51 -8.29 6.96
CA LEU A 126 25.20 -7.07 7.31
C LEU A 126 26.63 -7.42 7.75
N THR A 127 27.61 -6.76 7.15
CA THR A 127 29.03 -6.90 7.53
C THR A 127 29.45 -5.65 8.30
N LEU A 128 29.85 -5.82 9.55
CA LEU A 128 30.29 -4.76 10.45
C LEU A 128 31.82 -4.70 10.52
N THR A 129 32.40 -3.51 10.57
CA THR A 129 33.80 -3.32 10.98
C THR A 129 33.98 -3.63 12.47
N GLN A 130 35.22 -3.84 12.92
CA GLN A 130 35.51 -4.01 14.34
C GLN A 130 35.03 -2.81 15.18
N GLU A 131 35.22 -1.58 14.71
CA GLU A 131 34.76 -0.35 15.37
C GLU A 131 33.22 -0.27 15.50
N GLN A 132 32.50 -0.66 14.44
CA GLN A 132 31.04 -0.73 14.45
C GLN A 132 30.52 -1.80 15.43
N TRP A 133 31.21 -2.94 15.52
CA TRP A 133 30.90 -3.98 16.50
C TRP A 133 31.19 -3.51 17.94
N GLU A 134 32.31 -2.84 18.19
CA GLU A 134 32.66 -2.31 19.51
C GLU A 134 31.66 -1.23 19.96
N THR A 135 31.20 -0.38 19.03
CA THR A 135 30.13 0.58 19.26
C THR A 135 28.82 -0.13 19.62
N LEU A 136 28.37 -1.09 18.79
CA LEU A 136 27.13 -1.85 19.00
C LEU A 136 27.15 -2.59 20.35
N ARG A 137 28.28 -3.21 20.69
CA ARG A 137 28.49 -3.91 21.96
C ARG A 137 28.46 -2.98 23.16
N SER A 138 28.97 -1.76 23.03
CA SER A 138 28.97 -0.75 24.09
C SER A 138 27.59 -0.11 24.27
N SER A 139 26.78 -0.03 23.20
CA SER A 139 25.39 0.44 23.23
C SER A 139 24.37 -0.65 23.57
N ARG A 140 24.78 -1.89 23.88
CA ARG A 140 23.86 -3.02 24.07
C ARG A 140 22.80 -2.73 25.15
N ASP A 141 23.19 -2.13 26.29
CA ASP A 141 22.28 -1.94 27.43
C ASP A 141 21.21 -0.88 27.11
N VAL A 142 21.54 0.06 26.21
CA VAL A 142 20.61 1.05 25.64
C VAL A 142 19.65 0.38 24.65
N ILE A 143 20.14 -0.54 23.82
CA ILE A 143 19.31 -1.34 22.90
C ILE A 143 18.36 -2.28 23.66
N ASP A 144 18.85 -2.91 24.73
CA ASP A 144 18.04 -3.75 25.62
C ASP A 144 16.94 -2.93 26.30
N SER A 145 17.19 -1.66 26.64
CA SER A 145 16.15 -0.74 27.14
C SER A 145 15.05 -0.48 26.11
N PHE A 146 15.38 -0.41 24.82
CA PHE A 146 14.37 -0.27 23.76
C PHE A 146 13.52 -1.53 23.62
N PHE A 147 14.12 -2.72 23.70
CA PHE A 147 13.37 -3.98 23.71
C PHE A 147 12.49 -4.12 24.96
N ALA A 148 12.96 -3.70 26.13
CA ALA A 148 12.18 -3.73 27.37
C ALA A 148 10.97 -2.77 27.32
N LEU A 149 11.14 -1.57 26.74
CA LEU A 149 10.04 -0.64 26.50
C LEU A 149 8.97 -1.25 25.57
N GLN A 150 9.39 -1.94 24.50
CA GLN A 150 8.48 -2.60 23.56
C GLN A 150 7.79 -3.86 24.15
N GLN A 151 8.37 -4.49 25.17
CA GLN A 151 7.72 -5.60 25.89
C GLN A 151 6.77 -5.12 26.99
N ASN A 152 7.05 -3.99 27.63
CA ASN A 152 6.17 -3.42 28.65
C ASN A 152 4.85 -2.87 28.07
N SER A 153 4.86 -2.31 26.85
CA SER A 153 3.61 -1.94 26.15
C SER A 153 2.75 -3.17 25.82
N LEU A 154 3.36 -4.28 25.38
CA LEU A 154 2.68 -5.57 25.22
C LEU A 154 2.20 -6.16 26.57
N GLY A 155 2.88 -5.87 27.67
CA GLY A 155 2.46 -6.22 29.03
C GLY A 155 1.20 -5.47 29.48
N GLN A 156 1.15 -4.14 29.27
CA GLN A 156 -0.02 -3.34 29.65
C GLN A 156 -1.28 -3.69 28.84
N ILE A 157 -1.14 -4.05 27.56
CA ILE A 157 -2.26 -4.60 26.76
C ILE A 157 -2.86 -5.86 27.39
N ARG A 158 -2.05 -6.65 28.13
CA ARG A 158 -2.47 -7.88 28.81
C ARG A 158 -3.26 -7.61 30.09
N ASP A 159 -2.90 -6.55 30.83
CA ASP A 159 -3.62 -6.13 32.05
C ASP A 159 -4.98 -5.48 31.77
N VAL A 160 -5.21 -4.98 30.54
CA VAL A 160 -6.50 -4.41 30.11
C VAL A 160 -7.55 -5.49 29.78
N PHE A 161 -7.13 -6.74 29.50
CA PHE A 161 -8.06 -7.86 29.21
C PHE A 161 -7.72 -9.16 29.96
N PRO A 162 -7.97 -9.25 31.29
CA PRO A 162 -7.54 -10.40 32.09
C PRO A 162 -8.34 -11.71 31.91
N SER A 163 -9.56 -11.68 31.35
CA SER A 163 -10.54 -12.79 31.51
C SER A 163 -10.68 -13.77 30.34
N ASP A 164 -10.33 -13.40 29.10
CA ASP A 164 -10.68 -14.20 27.90
C ASP A 164 -9.47 -14.76 27.12
N PHE A 165 -8.24 -14.40 27.50
CA PHE A 165 -7.04 -14.82 26.75
C PHE A 165 -6.67 -16.30 26.99
N ASP A 166 -6.70 -16.75 28.24
CA ASP A 166 -6.21 -18.08 28.61
C ASP A 166 -7.19 -19.23 28.25
N ASN A 167 -8.49 -18.93 28.10
CA ASN A 167 -9.49 -19.92 27.66
C ASN A 167 -9.40 -20.29 26.17
N TRP A 168 -8.68 -19.51 25.35
CA TRP A 168 -8.66 -19.70 23.89
C TRP A 168 -7.47 -20.51 23.36
N LEU A 169 -6.41 -20.67 24.17
CA LEU A 169 -5.23 -21.48 23.81
C LEU A 169 -5.40 -22.99 24.06
N GLY A 170 -6.50 -23.40 24.69
CA GLY A 170 -6.70 -24.76 25.22
C GLY A 170 -7.40 -25.78 24.31
N GLN A 171 -7.64 -25.49 23.02
CA GLN A 171 -8.31 -26.44 22.11
C GLN A 171 -7.61 -26.56 20.74
N SER A 172 -6.52 -27.33 20.73
CA SER A 172 -6.11 -28.13 19.57
C SER A 172 -6.33 -29.61 19.85
N GLU A 173 -6.46 -30.42 18.80
CA GLU A 173 -6.60 -31.89 18.81
C GLU A 173 -8.03 -32.43 19.03
N ALA A 174 -8.78 -32.51 17.93
CA ALA A 174 -9.57 -33.70 17.62
C ALA A 174 -9.39 -34.02 16.13
N SER A 175 -8.92 -35.23 15.84
CA SER A 175 -8.77 -35.77 14.48
C SER A 175 -10.12 -36.26 13.94
N ASP A 176 -10.40 -36.06 12.66
CA ASP A 176 -11.35 -36.92 11.96
C ASP A 176 -10.97 -37.12 10.48
N THR A 177 -11.17 -38.36 10.02
CA THR A 177 -10.87 -38.83 8.66
C THR A 177 -12.14 -38.97 7.82
N PRO A 178 -12.06 -38.87 6.48
CA PRO A 178 -13.24 -38.66 5.66
C PRO A 178 -14.04 -39.93 5.36
N GLY A 179 -15.32 -39.93 5.71
CA GLY A 179 -16.30 -40.88 5.18
C GLY A 179 -16.63 -40.58 3.71
N ARG A 180 -16.53 -41.59 2.85
CA ARG A 180 -17.14 -41.55 1.50
C ARG A 180 -18.66 -41.54 1.64
N ASP A 181 -19.34 -40.84 0.74
CA ASP A 181 -20.50 -41.44 0.09
C ASP A 181 -20.71 -40.96 -1.35
N THR A 182 -21.50 -41.72 -2.11
CA THR A 182 -21.55 -41.66 -3.59
C THR A 182 -22.95 -41.32 -4.14
N ASN A 183 -22.98 -41.05 -5.44
CA ASN A 183 -24.14 -40.71 -6.29
C ASN A 183 -24.58 -39.23 -6.23
N GLY A 184 -24.92 -38.55 -7.34
CA GLY A 184 -24.90 -39.01 -8.73
C GLY A 184 -26.14 -38.56 -9.50
N ALA A 185 -26.13 -37.37 -10.10
CA ALA A 185 -27.17 -36.94 -11.03
C ALA A 185 -26.64 -35.97 -12.11
N ARG A 186 -26.64 -36.41 -13.37
CA ARG A 186 -26.49 -35.52 -14.54
C ARG A 186 -27.69 -34.56 -14.62
N ARG A 187 -27.47 -33.31 -15.03
CA ARG A 187 -28.44 -32.54 -15.83
C ARG A 187 -27.75 -31.48 -16.71
N HIS A 188 -28.45 -31.14 -17.79
CA HIS A 188 -27.93 -30.61 -19.05
C HIS A 188 -27.33 -29.19 -19.02
N ARG A 189 -26.34 -28.99 -19.89
CA ARG A 189 -25.94 -27.68 -20.46
C ARG A 189 -27.10 -27.06 -21.26
N PRO A 190 -27.27 -25.74 -21.20
CA PRO A 190 -27.68 -24.93 -22.34
C PRO A 190 -26.46 -24.26 -23.01
N THR A 191 -26.61 -23.92 -24.28
CA THR A 191 -25.56 -23.37 -25.15
C THR A 191 -25.62 -21.85 -25.27
N SER A 192 -24.43 -21.26 -25.48
CA SER A 192 -24.16 -20.05 -26.28
C SER A 192 -25.31 -19.06 -26.51
N THR A 193 -25.20 -17.86 -25.94
CA THR A 193 -25.93 -16.68 -26.41
C THR A 193 -24.92 -15.57 -26.71
N THR A 194 -24.78 -15.27 -27.99
CA THR A 194 -23.81 -14.30 -28.52
C THR A 194 -24.28 -12.88 -28.21
N ILE A 195 -23.52 -12.14 -27.41
CA ILE A 195 -23.79 -10.71 -27.15
C ILE A 195 -23.24 -9.89 -28.33
N PRO A 196 -24.03 -8.99 -28.95
CA PRO A 196 -23.55 -8.17 -30.07
C PRO A 196 -22.55 -7.09 -29.61
N PRO A 197 -21.65 -6.63 -30.49
CA PRO A 197 -20.59 -5.69 -30.11
C PRO A 197 -21.14 -4.27 -29.85
N LEU A 198 -20.87 -3.74 -28.66
CA LEU A 198 -21.06 -2.32 -28.36
C LEU A 198 -20.04 -1.48 -29.15
N ARG A 199 -20.53 -0.70 -30.11
CA ARG A 199 -19.70 0.29 -30.82
C ARG A 199 -19.49 1.52 -29.91
N TYR A 200 -18.28 2.04 -29.91
CA TYR A 200 -18.03 3.41 -29.47
C TYR A 200 -18.85 4.38 -30.31
N LEU A 201 -19.68 5.18 -29.65
CA LEU A 201 -20.28 6.39 -30.23
C LEU A 201 -19.63 7.63 -29.57
N PRO A 202 -19.39 8.70 -30.34
CA PRO A 202 -18.82 9.93 -29.80
C PRO A 202 -19.77 10.62 -28.82
N ILE A 203 -19.21 11.44 -27.93
CA ILE A 203 -19.93 12.16 -26.88
C ILE A 203 -20.73 13.32 -27.50
N SER A 204 -21.91 13.04 -28.06
CA SER A 204 -22.79 14.07 -28.64
C SER A 204 -24.28 13.70 -28.65
N SER A 205 -24.81 13.18 -27.53
CA SER A 205 -26.25 13.18 -27.24
C SER A 205 -26.49 12.80 -25.78
N ILE A 206 -26.98 13.73 -24.96
CA ILE A 206 -27.51 13.45 -23.61
C ILE A 206 -29.04 13.37 -23.74
N PRO A 207 -29.67 12.20 -23.58
CA PRO A 207 -31.11 12.10 -23.37
C PRO A 207 -31.39 12.26 -21.88
N THR A 208 -32.14 13.30 -21.52
CA THR A 208 -32.62 13.50 -20.15
C THR A 208 -33.65 12.42 -19.80
N GLN A 209 -33.56 11.89 -18.57
CA GLN A 209 -34.53 11.00 -17.91
C GLN A 209 -34.63 9.53 -18.41
N LEU A 210 -33.93 8.65 -17.70
CA LEU A 210 -34.38 7.28 -17.42
C LEU A 210 -34.25 7.03 -15.92
N THR A 211 -35.37 7.08 -15.19
CA THR A 211 -35.43 6.95 -13.73
C THR A 211 -35.32 5.48 -13.31
N ASN A 212 -34.10 4.97 -13.17
CA ASN A 212 -33.86 3.62 -12.65
C ASN A 212 -34.05 3.59 -11.11
N PRO A 213 -34.97 2.79 -10.56
CA PRO A 213 -35.27 2.76 -9.12
C PRO A 213 -34.09 2.29 -8.23
N LEU A 214 -33.06 1.67 -8.80
CA LEU A 214 -31.83 1.30 -8.08
C LEU A 214 -30.97 2.50 -7.66
N TYR A 215 -31.20 3.70 -8.21
CA TYR A 215 -30.45 4.91 -7.90
C TYR A 215 -31.30 5.99 -7.20
N ARG A 216 -32.31 5.58 -6.42
CA ARG A 216 -33.02 6.51 -5.54
C ARG A 216 -32.03 7.02 -4.49
N ALA A 217 -31.63 8.29 -4.58
CA ALA A 217 -30.89 8.95 -3.52
C ALA A 217 -31.74 8.88 -2.23
N ASP A 218 -31.15 8.47 -1.10
CA ASP A 218 -31.87 8.53 0.18
C ASP A 218 -32.14 10.00 0.50
N SER A 219 -33.42 10.36 0.48
CA SER A 219 -33.90 11.73 0.60
C SER A 219 -33.55 12.39 1.94
N ARG A 220 -33.05 11.63 2.92
CA ARG A 220 -32.50 12.19 4.17
C ARG A 220 -31.17 12.90 3.96
N ILE A 221 -30.34 12.47 3.02
CA ILE A 221 -28.95 12.92 2.92
C ILE A 221 -28.78 14.14 1.99
N LEU A 222 -29.78 14.46 1.14
CA LEU A 222 -29.79 15.71 0.36
C LEU A 222 -29.97 16.98 1.24
N ASN A 223 -30.44 16.84 2.48
CA ASN A 223 -30.83 17.96 3.35
C ASN A 223 -29.79 18.36 4.41
N MET A 224 -28.61 17.71 4.45
CA MET A 224 -27.47 18.13 5.31
C MET A 224 -26.21 18.47 4.50
N ALA A 225 -26.40 19.10 3.34
CA ALA A 225 -25.34 19.83 2.66
C ALA A 225 -24.91 21.04 3.52
N MET A 226 -24.07 20.81 4.53
CA MET A 226 -23.31 21.88 5.18
C MET A 226 -22.53 22.59 4.08
N LYS A 227 -22.88 23.84 3.78
CA LYS A 227 -22.13 24.67 2.83
C LYS A 227 -20.66 24.59 3.22
N PRO A 228 -19.74 24.14 2.35
CA PRO A 228 -18.35 23.99 2.72
C PRO A 228 -17.83 25.36 3.16
N GLN A 229 -17.13 25.40 4.30
CA GLN A 229 -16.58 26.66 4.79
C GLN A 229 -15.73 27.29 3.67
N PRO A 230 -15.92 28.57 3.29
CA PRO A 230 -15.30 29.10 2.07
C PRO A 230 -13.77 28.99 2.04
N GLN A 231 -13.13 29.17 3.20
CA GLN A 231 -11.69 28.98 3.40
C GLN A 231 -11.24 27.55 3.08
N LEU A 232 -12.06 26.58 3.49
CA LEU A 232 -11.83 25.15 3.35
C LEU A 232 -11.94 24.70 1.89
N LEU A 233 -12.96 25.19 1.17
CA LEU A 233 -13.10 25.00 -0.28
C LEU A 233 -11.95 25.68 -1.05
N ALA A 234 -11.49 26.85 -0.62
CA ALA A 234 -10.35 27.52 -1.22
C ALA A 234 -9.04 26.72 -1.06
N LYS A 235 -8.79 26.11 0.11
CA LYS A 235 -7.68 25.17 0.32
C LYS A 235 -7.83 23.93 -0.59
N PHE A 236 -9.03 23.37 -0.72
CA PHE A 236 -9.32 22.25 -1.61
C PHE A 236 -8.94 22.57 -3.06
N LEU A 237 -9.53 23.62 -3.64
CA LEU A 237 -9.26 24.04 -5.01
C LEU A 237 -7.77 24.36 -5.22
N ARG A 238 -7.13 25.09 -4.28
CA ARG A 238 -5.70 25.44 -4.34
C ARG A 238 -4.82 24.22 -4.57
N ALA A 239 -4.95 23.18 -3.76
CA ALA A 239 -4.03 22.06 -3.83
C ALA A 239 -4.47 20.97 -4.84
N MET A 240 -5.75 20.88 -5.23
CA MET A 240 -6.09 20.12 -6.46
C MET A 240 -5.42 20.74 -7.70
N LYS A 241 -5.30 22.08 -7.75
CA LYS A 241 -4.65 22.80 -8.86
C LYS A 241 -3.12 22.63 -8.91
N THR A 242 -2.44 22.21 -7.83
CA THR A 242 -1.00 21.90 -7.91
C THR A 242 -0.72 20.61 -8.68
N VAL A 243 -1.69 19.69 -8.75
CA VAL A 243 -1.58 18.43 -9.50
C VAL A 243 -2.24 18.52 -10.88
N TYR A 244 -3.43 19.12 -10.97
CA TYR A 244 -4.25 19.12 -12.19
C TYR A 244 -4.25 20.45 -12.95
N GLY A 245 -3.41 21.41 -12.55
CA GLY A 245 -3.37 22.75 -13.12
C GLY A 245 -4.67 23.54 -12.89
N PRO A 246 -4.83 24.73 -13.50
CA PRO A 246 -6.06 25.50 -13.40
C PRO A 246 -7.23 24.83 -14.12
N PHE A 247 -8.28 24.48 -13.38
CA PHE A 247 -9.50 23.86 -13.91
C PHE A 247 -10.81 24.52 -13.42
N ASP A 248 -10.74 25.39 -12.41
CA ASP A 248 -11.88 25.95 -11.68
C ASP A 248 -12.61 27.08 -12.43
N MET A 249 -12.00 27.62 -13.48
CA MET A 249 -12.59 28.63 -14.38
C MET A 249 -13.02 28.06 -15.75
N LEU A 250 -13.00 26.73 -15.93
CA LEU A 250 -13.36 26.11 -17.21
C LEU A 250 -14.87 26.14 -17.45
N THR A 251 -15.26 26.60 -18.64
CA THR A 251 -16.64 26.41 -19.14
C THR A 251 -16.94 24.92 -19.40
N PRO A 252 -18.21 24.49 -19.43
CA PRO A 252 -18.57 23.10 -19.74
C PRO A 252 -18.00 22.57 -21.07
N ALA A 253 -17.90 23.43 -22.08
CA ALA A 253 -17.29 23.08 -23.36
C ALA A 253 -15.76 22.84 -23.21
N GLN A 254 -15.05 23.72 -22.52
CA GLN A 254 -13.62 23.55 -22.24
C GLN A 254 -13.35 22.33 -21.36
N ALA A 255 -14.19 22.07 -20.36
CA ALA A 255 -14.09 20.89 -19.49
C ALA A 255 -14.26 19.57 -20.26
N THR A 256 -15.09 19.56 -21.30
CA THR A 256 -15.27 18.38 -22.18
C THR A 256 -14.02 18.12 -23.04
N ALA A 257 -13.29 19.17 -23.42
CA ALA A 257 -12.02 19.06 -24.14
C ALA A 257 -10.78 18.91 -23.22
N TRP A 258 -10.94 19.13 -21.91
CA TRP A 258 -9.83 19.15 -20.95
C TRP A 258 -9.07 17.82 -20.93
N THR A 259 -7.76 17.93 -20.77
CA THR A 259 -6.87 16.79 -20.56
C THR A 259 -6.00 17.12 -19.36
N PRO A 260 -5.92 16.25 -18.33
CA PRO A 260 -5.14 16.56 -17.14
C PRO A 260 -3.66 16.77 -17.51
N PRO A 261 -3.03 17.87 -17.07
CA PRO A 261 -1.62 18.15 -17.35
C PRO A 261 -0.75 17.05 -16.72
N PRO A 262 0.39 16.68 -17.34
CA PRO A 262 1.24 15.63 -16.81
C PRO A 262 1.73 16.01 -15.41
N MET A 263 1.60 15.09 -14.46
CA MET A 263 2.19 15.25 -13.14
C MET A 263 3.72 15.24 -13.22
N ALA A 264 4.37 15.93 -12.29
CA ALA A 264 5.84 15.94 -12.18
C ALA A 264 6.41 14.56 -11.76
N GLU A 265 5.61 13.75 -11.06
CA GLU A 265 5.92 12.36 -10.74
C GLU A 265 4.96 11.44 -11.50
N GLY A 266 5.50 10.33 -12.01
CA GLY A 266 4.73 9.26 -12.64
C GLY A 266 4.96 9.17 -14.14
N HIS A 267 5.10 7.95 -14.64
CA HIS A 267 5.47 7.67 -16.02
C HIS A 267 4.40 8.22 -17.00
N ARG A 268 4.82 9.20 -17.83
CA ARG A 268 3.95 10.00 -18.71
C ARG A 268 2.92 10.85 -17.95
N GLY A 269 3.26 11.24 -16.73
CA GLY A 269 2.50 12.17 -15.90
C GLY A 269 1.22 11.60 -15.29
N ARG A 270 1.07 10.27 -15.21
CA ARG A 270 -0.04 9.56 -14.55
C ARG A 270 0.49 8.61 -13.48
N TYR A 271 -0.23 8.52 -12.37
CA TYR A 271 0.09 7.66 -11.23
C TYR A 271 -1.22 7.21 -10.58
N LEU A 272 -1.50 5.91 -10.67
CA LEU A 272 -2.85 5.36 -10.51
C LEU A 272 -3.50 5.74 -9.16
N TRP A 273 -2.71 5.77 -8.09
CA TRP A 273 -3.17 6.18 -6.76
C TRP A 273 -3.62 7.65 -6.71
N THR A 274 -2.75 8.57 -7.15
CA THR A 274 -3.04 10.01 -7.16
C THR A 274 -4.22 10.34 -8.08
N ASP A 275 -4.30 9.69 -9.23
CA ASP A 275 -5.41 9.88 -10.17
C ASP A 275 -6.73 9.30 -9.60
N ALA A 276 -6.72 8.19 -8.85
CA ALA A 276 -7.91 7.65 -8.18
C ALA A 276 -8.48 8.63 -7.13
N PHE A 277 -7.60 9.16 -6.27
CA PHE A 277 -7.96 10.21 -5.31
C PHE A 277 -8.41 11.49 -6.04
N GLY A 278 -7.83 11.81 -7.19
CA GLY A 278 -8.25 12.92 -8.07
C GLY A 278 -9.69 12.78 -8.56
N VAL A 279 -10.08 11.59 -9.04
CA VAL A 279 -11.48 11.30 -9.46
C VAL A 279 -12.45 11.47 -8.30
N LEU A 280 -12.14 10.90 -7.13
CA LEU A 280 -12.96 11.02 -5.92
C LEU A 280 -13.07 12.47 -5.44
N ASN A 281 -11.99 13.24 -5.55
CA ASN A 281 -11.96 14.66 -5.22
C ASN A 281 -12.78 15.51 -6.21
N PHE A 282 -12.72 15.23 -7.52
CA PHE A 282 -13.56 15.91 -8.51
C PHE A 282 -15.06 15.59 -8.33
N ILE A 283 -15.42 14.34 -8.01
CA ILE A 283 -16.78 13.98 -7.63
C ILE A 283 -17.22 14.76 -6.38
N THR A 284 -16.36 14.83 -5.36
CA THR A 284 -16.63 15.59 -4.14
C THR A 284 -16.82 17.08 -4.43
N LEU A 285 -15.97 17.69 -5.26
CA LEU A 285 -16.12 19.08 -5.72
C LEU A 285 -17.45 19.31 -6.44
N SER A 286 -17.86 18.38 -7.32
CA SER A 286 -19.17 18.45 -8.00
C SER A 286 -20.31 18.51 -7.00
N THR A 287 -20.28 17.66 -5.97
CA THR A 287 -21.32 17.61 -4.92
C THR A 287 -21.32 18.86 -4.04
N VAL A 288 -20.18 19.26 -3.47
CA VAL A 288 -20.13 20.37 -2.48
C VAL A 288 -20.28 21.77 -3.09
N THR A 289 -20.11 21.90 -4.41
CA THR A 289 -20.31 23.17 -5.14
C THR A 289 -21.55 23.17 -6.04
N ALA A 290 -22.24 22.04 -6.17
CA ALA A 290 -23.30 21.80 -7.16
C ALA A 290 -22.89 22.12 -8.63
N ASN A 291 -21.60 22.04 -8.96
CA ASN A 291 -21.09 22.35 -10.30
C ASN A 291 -20.74 21.07 -11.09
N PRO A 292 -21.53 20.70 -12.12
CA PRO A 292 -21.32 19.46 -12.89
C PRO A 292 -20.04 19.46 -13.73
N VAL A 293 -19.38 20.61 -13.94
CA VAL A 293 -18.06 20.69 -14.58
C VAL A 293 -17.07 19.73 -13.92
N TYR A 294 -17.08 19.60 -12.59
CA TYR A 294 -16.16 18.70 -11.89
C TYR A 294 -16.44 17.22 -12.19
N THR A 295 -17.72 16.81 -12.36
CA THR A 295 -18.05 15.46 -12.86
C THR A 295 -17.51 15.22 -14.28
N THR A 296 -17.56 16.24 -15.15
CA THR A 296 -16.92 16.16 -16.49
C THR A 296 -15.40 15.99 -16.37
N LEU A 297 -14.72 16.75 -15.51
CA LEU A 297 -13.28 16.63 -15.27
C LEU A 297 -12.91 15.24 -14.71
N ALA A 298 -13.72 14.66 -13.82
CA ALA A 298 -13.55 13.29 -13.34
C ALA A 298 -13.61 12.27 -14.50
N ALA A 299 -14.59 12.39 -15.40
CA ALA A 299 -14.70 11.52 -16.59
C ALA A 299 -13.48 11.65 -17.52
N ARG A 300 -12.97 12.87 -17.72
CA ARG A 300 -11.77 13.14 -18.52
C ARG A 300 -10.49 12.58 -17.88
N LEU A 301 -10.38 12.64 -16.55
CA LEU A 301 -9.28 12.02 -15.81
C LEU A 301 -9.31 10.49 -15.92
N ILE A 302 -10.49 9.87 -15.81
CA ILE A 302 -10.69 8.42 -16.04
C ILE A 302 -10.18 8.00 -17.43
N GLN A 303 -10.59 8.74 -18.48
CA GLN A 303 -10.14 8.48 -19.84
C GLN A 303 -8.60 8.60 -19.97
N ALA A 304 -8.01 9.65 -19.43
CA ALA A 304 -6.57 9.88 -19.47
C ALA A 304 -5.77 8.78 -18.75
N VAL A 305 -6.27 8.26 -17.63
CA VAL A 305 -5.69 7.11 -16.92
C VAL A 305 -5.80 5.84 -17.77
N HIS A 306 -6.96 5.54 -18.35
CA HIS A 306 -7.14 4.33 -19.17
C HIS A 306 -6.25 4.37 -20.42
N ASP A 307 -6.09 5.53 -21.06
CA ASP A 307 -5.24 5.70 -22.24
C ASP A 307 -3.74 5.79 -21.94
N THR A 308 -3.34 6.04 -20.70
CA THR A 308 -1.91 6.08 -20.30
C THR A 308 -1.49 4.80 -19.58
N LEU A 309 -2.20 4.43 -18.51
CA LEU A 309 -1.87 3.32 -17.61
C LEU A 309 -2.50 1.99 -18.05
N GLY A 310 -3.57 2.02 -18.86
CA GLY A 310 -4.13 0.84 -19.56
C GLY A 310 -3.41 0.49 -20.86
N ARG A 311 -2.23 1.07 -21.09
CA ARG A 311 -1.35 0.83 -22.23
C ARG A 311 0.04 0.40 -21.79
N THR A 312 0.81 -0.20 -22.71
CA THR A 312 2.25 -0.43 -22.55
C THR A 312 2.98 0.87 -22.21
N ARG A 313 4.20 0.80 -21.67
CA ARG A 313 4.98 1.99 -21.30
C ARG A 313 5.29 2.90 -22.50
N SER A 314 5.59 2.31 -23.66
CA SER A 314 5.66 3.02 -24.96
C SER A 314 4.34 3.69 -25.38
N GLY A 315 3.19 3.30 -24.81
CA GLY A 315 1.85 3.76 -25.16
C GLY A 315 1.32 3.22 -26.49
N THR A 316 2.08 2.36 -27.17
CA THR A 316 1.78 1.88 -28.53
C THR A 316 0.62 0.89 -28.58
N ALA A 317 0.40 0.11 -27.52
CA ALA A 317 -0.65 -0.90 -27.44
C ALA A 317 -1.38 -0.87 -26.09
N ARG A 318 -2.62 -1.38 -26.05
CA ARG A 318 -3.31 -1.73 -24.79
C ARG A 318 -2.54 -2.85 -24.07
N LEU A 319 -2.72 -2.97 -22.77
CA LEU A 319 -2.11 -4.06 -22.00
C LEU A 319 -2.64 -5.44 -22.47
N PRO A 320 -1.86 -6.54 -22.34
CA PRO A 320 -2.27 -7.85 -22.84
C PRO A 320 -3.62 -8.30 -22.29
N GLY A 321 -4.55 -8.62 -23.20
CA GLY A 321 -5.94 -8.97 -22.87
C GLY A 321 -6.94 -7.82 -22.99
N ALA A 322 -6.48 -6.57 -22.94
CA ALA A 322 -7.31 -5.38 -23.21
C ALA A 322 -7.41 -5.06 -24.71
N SER A 323 -8.47 -4.34 -25.05
CA SER A 323 -8.71 -3.69 -26.35
C SER A 323 -9.29 -2.31 -26.10
N ASP A 324 -9.54 -1.50 -27.13
CA ASP A 324 -10.24 -0.23 -26.88
C ASP A 324 -11.67 -0.48 -26.34
N ALA A 325 -12.40 -1.47 -26.84
CA ALA A 325 -13.74 -1.82 -26.33
C ALA A 325 -13.77 -2.42 -24.92
N HIS A 326 -12.63 -2.95 -24.46
CA HIS A 326 -12.44 -3.58 -23.15
C HIS A 326 -11.10 -3.13 -22.56
N PRO A 327 -10.99 -1.85 -22.14
CA PRO A 327 -9.70 -1.22 -21.85
C PRO A 327 -9.05 -1.71 -20.55
N LEU A 328 -9.80 -2.41 -19.68
CA LEU A 328 -9.36 -2.81 -18.35
C LEU A 328 -9.12 -4.32 -18.21
N ARG A 329 -9.37 -5.12 -19.26
CA ARG A 329 -9.08 -6.57 -19.29
C ARG A 329 -7.60 -6.96 -19.17
N GLY A 330 -6.69 -6.01 -19.34
CA GLY A 330 -5.25 -6.17 -19.10
C GLY A 330 -4.79 -5.61 -17.76
N GLY A 331 -5.72 -5.15 -16.92
CA GLY A 331 -5.38 -4.41 -15.70
C GLY A 331 -5.01 -2.95 -15.95
N LEU A 332 -4.29 -2.34 -15.01
CA LEU A 332 -3.71 -0.99 -15.13
C LEU A 332 -2.32 -0.96 -14.48
N ARG A 333 -1.36 -0.33 -15.15
CA ARG A 333 -0.05 0.00 -14.55
C ARG A 333 -0.23 0.98 -13.40
N ILE A 334 0.62 0.92 -12.38
CA ILE A 334 0.62 1.93 -11.31
C ILE A 334 1.24 3.26 -11.77
N GLY A 335 2.13 3.23 -12.77
CA GLY A 335 2.70 4.42 -13.38
C GLY A 335 3.98 4.92 -12.71
N LYS A 336 4.81 4.05 -12.14
CA LYS A 336 6.16 4.44 -11.68
C LYS A 336 7.07 4.74 -12.86
N GLU A 337 8.02 5.65 -12.66
CA GLU A 337 9.01 6.01 -13.70
C GLU A 337 9.95 4.86 -14.03
N ASP A 338 10.44 4.14 -13.02
CA ASP A 338 11.31 2.98 -13.20
C ASP A 338 10.56 1.76 -13.78
N GLU A 339 11.28 0.90 -14.51
CA GLU A 339 10.76 -0.34 -15.09
C GLU A 339 10.32 -1.37 -14.04
N GLU A 340 9.47 -2.32 -14.41
CA GLU A 340 8.95 -3.33 -13.47
C GLU A 340 10.02 -4.24 -12.83
N ASP A 341 11.18 -4.35 -13.47
CA ASP A 341 12.36 -5.08 -13.01
C ASP A 341 13.42 -4.18 -12.33
N ASP A 342 13.04 -2.99 -11.87
CA ASP A 342 13.90 -2.14 -11.04
C ASP A 342 14.53 -2.95 -9.88
N PRO A 343 15.87 -2.96 -9.73
CA PRO A 343 16.55 -3.66 -8.65
C PRO A 343 16.16 -3.20 -7.23
N GLY A 344 15.59 -2.00 -7.08
CA GLY A 344 15.00 -1.52 -5.82
C GLY A 344 13.61 -2.10 -5.50
N GLY A 345 12.96 -2.74 -6.47
CA GLY A 345 11.62 -3.34 -6.35
C GLY A 345 10.46 -2.35 -6.42
N ASP A 346 10.73 -1.04 -6.53
CA ASP A 346 9.74 0.05 -6.47
C ASP A 346 9.35 0.58 -7.86
N GLY A 347 9.77 -0.11 -8.92
CA GLY A 347 9.39 0.18 -10.30
C GLY A 347 7.92 -0.12 -10.63
N ASP A 348 7.56 0.00 -11.90
CA ASP A 348 6.19 -0.13 -12.39
C ASP A 348 5.65 -1.57 -12.26
N GLY A 349 4.41 -1.79 -12.72
CA GLY A 349 3.70 -3.05 -12.54
C GLY A 349 2.27 -2.81 -12.13
N GLN A 350 1.65 -3.83 -11.53
CA GLN A 350 0.28 -3.75 -11.04
C GLN A 350 0.23 -4.14 -9.56
N TYR A 351 -0.37 -3.29 -8.73
CA TYR A 351 -0.54 -3.52 -7.29
C TYR A 351 -2.03 -3.73 -7.00
N HIS A 352 -2.37 -4.77 -6.25
CA HIS A 352 -3.77 -5.11 -5.97
C HIS A 352 -4.55 -3.95 -5.33
N HIS A 353 -3.99 -3.38 -4.25
CA HIS A 353 -4.58 -2.26 -3.52
C HIS A 353 -4.78 -0.98 -4.36
N TYR A 354 -3.90 -0.72 -5.35
CA TYR A 354 -4.07 0.45 -6.23
C TYR A 354 -5.23 0.23 -7.21
N LEU A 355 -5.39 -1.01 -7.68
CA LEU A 355 -6.48 -1.40 -8.57
C LEU A 355 -7.83 -1.38 -7.84
N THR A 356 -7.91 -1.81 -6.58
CA THR A 356 -9.16 -1.76 -5.79
C THR A 356 -9.58 -0.33 -5.47
N ILE A 357 -8.66 0.58 -5.16
CA ILE A 357 -8.97 2.01 -5.00
C ILE A 357 -9.43 2.63 -6.33
N TRP A 358 -8.87 2.23 -7.48
CA TRP A 358 -9.37 2.67 -8.78
C TRP A 358 -10.77 2.10 -9.12
N MET A 359 -11.03 0.83 -8.80
CA MET A 359 -12.39 0.24 -8.88
C MET A 359 -13.39 1.01 -8.02
N PHE A 360 -12.99 1.42 -6.81
CA PHE A 360 -13.81 2.25 -5.94
C PHE A 360 -14.11 3.62 -6.58
N ALA A 361 -13.11 4.30 -7.12
CA ALA A 361 -13.29 5.57 -7.82
C ALA A 361 -14.26 5.46 -9.02
N LEU A 362 -14.14 4.39 -9.83
CA LEU A 362 -15.06 4.09 -10.91
C LEU A 362 -16.49 3.77 -10.41
N ASN A 363 -16.63 3.01 -9.34
CA ASN A 363 -17.92 2.71 -8.72
C ASN A 363 -18.60 3.97 -8.16
N ARG A 364 -17.85 4.88 -7.50
CA ARG A 364 -18.37 6.19 -7.06
C ARG A 364 -18.73 7.07 -8.25
N MET A 365 -17.95 7.06 -9.33
CA MET A 365 -18.28 7.78 -10.57
C MET A 365 -19.59 7.28 -11.20
N ALA A 366 -19.84 5.96 -11.20
CA ALA A 366 -21.10 5.39 -11.70
C ALA A 366 -22.32 5.99 -11.01
N ARG A 367 -22.20 6.27 -9.70
CA ARG A 367 -23.25 6.89 -8.89
C ARG A 367 -23.36 8.39 -9.12
N ALA A 368 -22.23 9.10 -9.13
CA ALA A 368 -22.19 10.55 -9.32
C ALA A 368 -22.72 10.98 -10.70
N ALA A 369 -22.39 10.22 -11.74
CA ALA A 369 -22.85 10.47 -13.11
C ALA A 369 -24.20 9.81 -13.45
N GLN A 370 -24.72 8.91 -12.60
CA GLN A 370 -25.87 8.04 -12.91
C GLN A 370 -25.64 7.14 -14.14
N GLU A 371 -24.40 6.70 -14.34
CA GLU A 371 -23.93 5.97 -15.51
C GLU A 371 -23.35 4.60 -15.12
N ARG A 372 -24.14 3.54 -15.26
CA ARG A 372 -23.76 2.15 -14.91
C ARG A 372 -22.41 1.71 -15.51
N ARG A 373 -22.05 2.21 -16.70
CA ARG A 373 -20.82 1.84 -17.43
C ARG A 373 -19.53 1.97 -16.61
N TYR A 374 -19.45 2.91 -15.66
CA TYR A 374 -18.25 3.02 -14.82
C TYR A 374 -18.15 1.86 -13.80
N ASN A 375 -19.28 1.36 -13.28
CA ASN A 375 -19.28 0.16 -12.44
C ASN A 375 -18.99 -1.10 -13.28
N ASP A 376 -19.50 -1.16 -14.51
CA ASP A 376 -19.20 -2.27 -15.44
C ASP A 376 -17.70 -2.31 -15.81
N LEU A 377 -17.06 -1.14 -15.98
CA LEU A 377 -15.60 -1.03 -16.14
C LEU A 377 -14.84 -1.49 -14.87
N ALA A 378 -15.32 -1.14 -13.68
CA ALA A 378 -14.72 -1.63 -12.43
C ALA A 378 -14.83 -3.16 -12.30
N ILE A 379 -15.95 -3.74 -12.71
CA ILE A 379 -16.17 -5.20 -12.75
C ILE A 379 -15.25 -5.87 -13.78
N GLU A 380 -15.07 -5.27 -14.97
CA GLU A 380 -14.12 -5.76 -15.97
C GLU A 380 -12.70 -5.83 -15.40
N LEU A 381 -12.28 -4.78 -14.68
CA LEU A 381 -10.97 -4.75 -14.00
C LEU A 381 -10.87 -5.83 -12.92
N ALA A 382 -11.91 -5.98 -12.10
CA ALA A 382 -12.00 -6.99 -11.04
C ALA A 382 -11.83 -8.41 -11.58
N GLN A 383 -12.60 -8.77 -12.62
CA GLN A 383 -12.54 -10.07 -13.29
C GLN A 383 -11.17 -10.33 -13.96
N ALA A 384 -10.54 -9.30 -14.51
CA ALA A 384 -9.24 -9.41 -15.17
C ALA A 384 -8.11 -9.71 -14.19
N ILE A 385 -8.09 -9.02 -13.05
CA ILE A 385 -6.95 -9.03 -12.13
C ILE A 385 -7.09 -10.11 -11.05
N HIS A 386 -8.29 -10.43 -10.57
CA HIS A 386 -8.49 -11.44 -9.53
C HIS A 386 -7.76 -12.77 -9.77
N PRO A 387 -7.93 -13.48 -10.91
CA PRO A 387 -7.28 -14.77 -11.16
C PRO A 387 -5.76 -14.68 -11.36
N ARG A 388 -5.18 -13.46 -11.30
CA ARG A 388 -3.74 -13.19 -11.43
C ARG A 388 -3.11 -12.90 -10.07
N PHE A 389 -3.82 -12.18 -9.21
CA PHE A 389 -3.37 -11.86 -7.86
C PHE A 389 -3.68 -12.98 -6.83
N VAL A 390 -4.76 -13.75 -7.01
CA VAL A 390 -5.13 -14.86 -6.11
C VAL A 390 -4.62 -16.20 -6.66
N ARG A 391 -3.72 -16.85 -5.90
CA ARG A 391 -3.25 -18.22 -6.17
C ARG A 391 -3.94 -19.25 -5.30
N ASP A 392 -3.84 -20.51 -5.70
CA ASP A 392 -4.41 -21.67 -4.98
C ASP A 392 -5.92 -21.48 -4.69
N ARG A 393 -6.64 -20.90 -5.66
CA ARG A 393 -8.04 -20.45 -5.57
C ARG A 393 -9.00 -21.51 -5.01
N ASN A 394 -8.77 -22.77 -5.37
CA ASN A 394 -9.58 -23.92 -4.95
C ASN A 394 -9.19 -24.48 -3.56
N ALA A 395 -8.12 -23.98 -2.94
CA ALA A 395 -7.70 -24.42 -1.62
C ALA A 395 -8.64 -23.86 -0.53
N PRO A 396 -8.73 -24.54 0.65
CA PRO A 396 -9.45 -24.00 1.81
C PRO A 396 -8.90 -22.66 2.31
N ARG A 397 -7.62 -22.38 2.04
CA ARG A 397 -6.93 -21.13 2.37
C ARG A 397 -6.13 -20.64 1.17
N PRO A 398 -6.75 -19.89 0.24
CA PRO A 398 -6.03 -19.25 -0.86
C PRO A 398 -4.99 -18.25 -0.35
N ARG A 399 -4.16 -17.73 -1.26
CA ARG A 399 -3.12 -16.74 -0.95
C ARG A 399 -3.06 -15.69 -2.05
N MET A 400 -2.61 -14.49 -1.71
CA MET A 400 -2.42 -13.43 -2.69
C MET A 400 -0.95 -13.06 -2.90
N TYR A 401 -0.69 -12.53 -4.09
CA TYR A 401 0.49 -11.74 -4.39
C TYR A 401 0.17 -10.26 -4.17
N TRP A 402 1.13 -9.47 -3.70
CA TRP A 402 0.95 -8.02 -3.48
C TRP A 402 1.14 -7.22 -4.79
N LYS A 403 2.11 -7.64 -5.62
CA LYS A 403 2.50 -6.97 -6.87
C LYS A 403 2.69 -7.99 -8.00
N MET A 404 2.13 -7.68 -9.16
CA MET A 404 2.26 -8.43 -10.42
C MET A 404 2.98 -7.58 -11.48
N SER A 405 3.52 -8.23 -12.50
CA SER A 405 4.02 -7.57 -13.71
C SER A 405 2.92 -6.78 -14.44
N ILE A 406 3.35 -5.81 -15.25
CA ILE A 406 2.57 -4.98 -16.17
C ILE A 406 1.63 -5.85 -17.03
N ASP A 407 2.08 -7.03 -17.45
CA ASP A 407 1.33 -7.98 -18.28
C ASP A 407 0.54 -9.04 -17.49
N LEU A 408 0.54 -8.98 -16.16
CA LEU A 408 -0.10 -9.93 -15.24
C LEU A 408 0.30 -11.41 -15.44
N ARG A 409 1.50 -11.68 -15.97
CA ARG A 409 2.00 -13.05 -16.17
C ARG A 409 2.84 -13.58 -15.01
N ARG A 410 3.49 -12.72 -14.22
CA ARG A 410 4.34 -13.13 -13.09
C ARG A 410 4.09 -12.28 -11.84
N PRO A 411 4.19 -12.86 -10.63
CA PRO A 411 4.32 -12.08 -9.42
C PRO A 411 5.70 -11.42 -9.35
N LEU A 412 5.72 -10.15 -8.98
CA LEU A 412 6.94 -9.41 -8.64
C LEU A 412 7.19 -9.44 -7.13
N VAL A 413 6.12 -9.52 -6.32
CA VAL A 413 6.23 -9.70 -4.87
C VAL A 413 5.33 -10.84 -4.41
N LEU A 414 5.97 -11.89 -3.89
CA LEU A 414 5.33 -13.17 -3.51
C LEU A 414 4.57 -13.12 -2.17
N SER A 415 4.83 -12.12 -1.34
CA SER A 415 4.06 -11.87 -0.12
C SER A 415 2.74 -11.17 -0.43
N GLU A 416 1.83 -11.21 0.52
CA GLU A 416 0.51 -10.57 0.48
C GLU A 416 0.56 -9.23 1.25
N GLY A 417 -0.02 -8.15 0.72
CA GLY A 417 -0.15 -6.88 1.45
C GLY A 417 -1.20 -7.00 2.57
N ASN A 418 -1.08 -6.23 3.65
CA ASN A 418 -1.90 -6.44 4.85
C ASN A 418 -3.41 -6.27 4.55
N LEU A 419 -3.78 -5.23 3.81
CA LEU A 419 -5.17 -4.92 3.50
C LEU A 419 -5.69 -5.56 2.20
N ASP A 420 -4.83 -5.97 1.27
CA ASP A 420 -5.22 -6.47 -0.07
C ASP A 420 -6.44 -7.43 -0.06
N PRO A 421 -6.54 -8.46 0.82
CA PRO A 421 -7.70 -9.36 0.82
C PRO A 421 -8.97 -8.72 1.41
N ILE A 422 -8.80 -7.78 2.36
CA ILE A 422 -9.89 -7.04 3.00
C ILE A 422 -10.47 -6.04 1.98
N ASP A 423 -9.61 -5.29 1.29
CA ASP A 423 -10.02 -4.39 0.21
C ASP A 423 -10.63 -5.16 -0.96
N GLY A 424 -10.06 -6.31 -1.32
CA GLY A 424 -10.62 -7.22 -2.31
C GLY A 424 -12.05 -7.63 -1.95
N TYR A 425 -12.26 -8.12 -0.73
CA TYR A 425 -13.60 -8.48 -0.24
C TYR A 425 -14.58 -7.30 -0.28
N VAL A 426 -14.20 -6.16 0.30
CA VAL A 426 -15.08 -4.98 0.42
C VAL A 426 -15.41 -4.39 -0.95
N ILE A 427 -14.40 -4.11 -1.77
CA ILE A 427 -14.62 -3.45 -3.07
C ILE A 427 -15.41 -4.37 -4.01
N PHE A 428 -15.11 -5.67 -4.09
CA PHE A 428 -15.84 -6.56 -4.99
C PHE A 428 -17.32 -6.69 -4.59
N ASN A 429 -17.64 -6.68 -3.29
CA ASN A 429 -19.03 -6.57 -2.82
C ASN A 429 -19.69 -5.25 -3.22
N LEU A 430 -18.98 -4.10 -3.12
CA LEU A 430 -19.52 -2.81 -3.57
C LEU A 430 -19.78 -2.77 -5.09
N LEU A 431 -18.94 -3.45 -5.88
CA LEU A 431 -19.14 -3.61 -7.33
C LEU A 431 -20.36 -4.48 -7.65
N GLN A 432 -20.53 -5.61 -6.94
CA GLN A 432 -21.68 -6.50 -7.09
C GLN A 432 -22.98 -5.78 -6.71
N ARG A 433 -23.02 -5.10 -5.55
CA ARG A 433 -24.16 -4.26 -5.11
C ARG A 433 -24.47 -3.18 -6.15
N GLY A 434 -23.45 -2.52 -6.72
CA GLY A 434 -23.59 -1.51 -7.76
C GLY A 434 -24.07 -2.03 -9.14
N HIS A 435 -23.99 -3.34 -9.38
CA HIS A 435 -24.48 -3.97 -10.62
C HIS A 435 -25.99 -4.25 -10.57
N GLY A 436 -26.54 -4.50 -9.37
CA GLY A 436 -27.97 -4.69 -9.09
C GLY A 436 -28.23 -5.61 -7.89
N ALA A 437 -29.40 -5.47 -7.25
CA ALA A 437 -29.71 -6.16 -5.99
C ALA A 437 -29.66 -7.70 -6.03
N ASN A 438 -29.98 -8.30 -7.18
CA ASN A 438 -29.96 -9.77 -7.40
C ASN A 438 -28.75 -10.22 -8.23
N SER A 439 -27.64 -9.46 -8.17
CA SER A 439 -26.46 -9.72 -8.99
C SER A 439 -25.56 -10.81 -8.39
N THR A 440 -25.25 -11.84 -9.17
CA THR A 440 -24.23 -12.86 -8.86
C THR A 440 -22.86 -12.56 -9.48
N VAL A 441 -22.67 -11.37 -10.07
CA VAL A 441 -21.36 -10.98 -10.62
C VAL A 441 -20.30 -10.94 -9.51
N LEU A 442 -19.10 -11.45 -9.77
CA LEU A 442 -18.00 -11.56 -8.79
C LEU A 442 -18.26 -12.51 -7.60
N GLU A 443 -19.29 -13.36 -7.62
CA GLU A 443 -19.62 -14.25 -6.48
C GLU A 443 -18.49 -15.24 -6.13
N SER A 444 -17.78 -15.79 -7.13
CA SER A 444 -16.62 -16.68 -6.90
C SER A 444 -15.48 -15.91 -6.25
N GLU A 445 -15.15 -14.75 -6.80
CA GLU A 445 -14.09 -13.87 -6.36
C GLU A 445 -14.32 -13.37 -4.92
N ILE A 446 -15.56 -12.98 -4.58
CA ILE A 446 -15.96 -12.59 -3.23
C ILE A 446 -15.82 -13.77 -2.24
N SER A 447 -16.23 -14.98 -2.64
CA SER A 447 -16.08 -16.20 -1.84
C SER A 447 -14.61 -16.55 -1.60
N GLU A 448 -13.75 -16.33 -2.59
CA GLU A 448 -12.30 -16.53 -2.52
C GLU A 448 -11.63 -15.52 -1.59
N TYR A 449 -11.96 -14.23 -1.70
CA TYR A 449 -11.49 -13.23 -0.72
C TYR A 449 -11.97 -13.53 0.69
N ARG A 450 -13.22 -13.94 0.89
CA ARG A 450 -13.75 -14.30 2.21
C ARG A 450 -12.92 -15.41 2.87
N ARG A 451 -12.50 -16.44 2.13
CA ARG A 451 -11.62 -17.51 2.67
C ARG A 451 -10.25 -17.00 3.13
N ILE A 452 -9.70 -15.97 2.48
CA ILE A 452 -8.43 -15.35 2.88
C ILE A 452 -8.66 -14.47 4.11
N LEU A 453 -9.63 -13.55 4.01
CA LEU A 453 -10.06 -12.60 5.04
C LEU A 453 -10.24 -13.26 6.40
N GLU A 454 -11.03 -14.34 6.47
CA GLU A 454 -11.29 -15.10 7.70
C GLU A 454 -10.02 -15.47 8.46
N THR A 455 -8.97 -15.89 7.76
CA THR A 455 -7.71 -16.29 8.41
C THR A 455 -6.86 -15.11 8.87
N LYS A 456 -7.14 -13.90 8.39
CA LYS A 456 -6.26 -12.73 8.51
C LYS A 456 -6.71 -11.74 9.58
N TRP A 457 -7.98 -11.31 9.55
CA TRP A 457 -8.48 -10.25 10.44
C TRP A 457 -8.29 -10.60 11.92
N ARG A 458 -8.40 -11.89 12.27
CA ARG A 458 -8.25 -12.43 13.64
C ARG A 458 -6.88 -12.15 14.28
N ARG A 459 -5.85 -11.83 13.49
CA ARG A 459 -4.50 -11.49 13.98
C ARG A 459 -4.03 -10.10 13.53
N TYR A 460 -4.93 -9.26 13.02
CA TYR A 460 -4.59 -7.90 12.63
C TYR A 460 -4.14 -7.07 13.84
N LEU A 461 -2.95 -6.51 13.72
CA LEU A 461 -2.33 -5.46 14.54
C LEU A 461 -1.45 -4.63 13.58
N SER A 462 -1.28 -3.34 13.84
CA SER A 462 -0.44 -2.46 13.02
C SER A 462 0.05 -1.25 13.81
N ASP A 463 1.31 -0.88 13.60
CA ASP A 463 1.97 0.34 14.06
C ASP A 463 2.03 1.41 12.94
N ASP A 464 1.57 1.09 11.73
CA ASP A 464 1.61 2.01 10.59
C ASP A 464 0.37 2.91 10.52
N PRO A 465 0.53 4.25 10.63
CA PRO A 465 -0.60 5.19 10.59
C PRO A 465 -1.43 5.12 9.30
N LEU A 466 -0.81 4.75 8.16
CA LEU A 466 -1.54 4.56 6.90
C LEU A 466 -2.38 3.29 6.91
N ASP A 467 -1.79 2.16 7.28
CA ASP A 467 -2.47 0.85 7.36
C ASP A 467 -3.67 0.91 8.33
N LEU A 468 -3.53 1.56 9.49
CA LEU A 468 -4.62 1.79 10.44
C LEU A 468 -5.72 2.70 9.85
N GLY A 469 -5.33 3.81 9.22
CA GLY A 469 -6.27 4.73 8.57
C GLY A 469 -7.08 4.08 7.45
N MET A 470 -6.40 3.36 6.57
CA MET A 470 -7.03 2.61 5.48
C MET A 470 -7.87 1.44 6.01
N THR A 471 -7.46 0.79 7.12
CA THR A 471 -8.29 -0.24 7.78
C THR A 471 -9.62 0.32 8.25
N LEU A 472 -9.63 1.46 8.93
CA LEU A 472 -10.86 2.12 9.36
C LEU A 472 -11.73 2.51 8.14
N TRP A 473 -11.11 3.03 7.08
CA TRP A 473 -11.82 3.36 5.82
C TRP A 473 -12.36 2.13 5.08
N THR A 474 -11.69 0.98 5.11
CA THR A 474 -12.20 -0.24 4.44
C THR A 474 -13.26 -0.95 5.31
N ALA A 475 -13.03 -1.08 6.61
CA ALA A 475 -13.92 -1.79 7.54
C ALA A 475 -15.28 -1.10 7.72
N HIS A 476 -15.35 0.24 7.68
CA HIS A 476 -16.61 0.98 7.93
C HIS A 476 -17.77 0.65 6.95
N TRP A 477 -17.51 -0.04 5.84
CA TRP A 477 -18.55 -0.51 4.90
C TRP A 477 -19.36 -1.70 5.42
N PHE A 478 -18.80 -2.44 6.39
CA PHE A 478 -19.36 -3.69 6.95
C PHE A 478 -19.38 -3.70 8.48
N ASP A 479 -18.79 -2.70 9.14
CA ASP A 479 -18.87 -2.50 10.58
C ASP A 479 -20.34 -2.40 11.03
N GLY A 480 -20.70 -3.14 12.07
CA GLY A 480 -22.09 -3.35 12.51
C GLY A 480 -22.91 -4.33 11.67
N GLN A 481 -22.38 -4.84 10.54
CA GLN A 481 -23.04 -5.83 9.67
C GLN A 481 -22.34 -7.19 9.70
N GLU A 482 -21.00 -7.22 9.73
CA GLU A 482 -20.19 -8.43 9.83
C GLU A 482 -19.21 -8.34 11.02
N GLU A 483 -19.04 -9.46 11.73
CA GLU A 483 -18.19 -9.57 12.93
C GLU A 483 -16.75 -9.10 12.65
N TRP A 484 -16.16 -9.61 11.55
CA TRP A 484 -14.78 -9.30 11.17
C TRP A 484 -14.53 -7.80 11.05
N ALA A 485 -15.49 -7.05 10.50
CA ALA A 485 -15.35 -5.62 10.25
C ALA A 485 -15.46 -4.85 11.56
N THR A 486 -16.41 -5.22 12.42
CA THR A 486 -16.63 -4.61 13.73
C THR A 486 -15.40 -4.78 14.63
N VAL A 487 -14.86 -6.01 14.74
CA VAL A 487 -13.68 -6.30 15.55
C VAL A 487 -12.41 -5.69 14.94
N LEU A 488 -12.30 -5.65 13.61
CA LEU A 488 -11.17 -5.01 12.93
C LEU A 488 -11.17 -3.49 13.13
N THR A 489 -12.33 -2.81 13.08
CA THR A 489 -12.46 -1.39 13.47
C THR A 489 -11.98 -1.20 14.91
N GLN A 490 -12.49 -1.97 15.88
CA GLN A 490 -12.13 -1.84 17.29
C GLN A 490 -10.62 -1.95 17.52
N ARG A 491 -9.96 -2.91 16.87
CA ARG A 491 -8.51 -3.09 16.94
C ARG A 491 -7.74 -1.93 16.29
N ALA A 492 -8.16 -1.48 15.11
CA ALA A 492 -7.53 -0.35 14.46
C ALA A 492 -7.67 0.95 15.27
N VAL A 493 -8.83 1.17 15.93
CA VAL A 493 -9.04 2.27 16.87
C VAL A 493 -8.11 2.16 18.08
N ALA A 494 -7.96 0.96 18.67
CA ALA A 494 -7.07 0.74 19.81
C ALA A 494 -5.59 0.97 19.46
N CYS A 495 -5.08 0.37 18.38
CA CYS A 495 -3.72 0.60 17.89
C CYS A 495 -3.49 2.08 17.55
N LEU A 496 -4.47 2.75 16.96
CA LEU A 496 -4.35 4.17 16.63
C LEU A 496 -4.34 5.06 17.88
N ARG A 497 -5.12 4.72 18.93
CA ARG A 497 -5.07 5.41 20.21
C ARG A 497 -3.68 5.26 20.84
N ALA A 498 -3.07 4.07 20.81
CA ALA A 498 -1.71 3.85 21.27
C ALA A 498 -0.67 4.72 20.51
N LEU A 499 -0.80 4.87 19.17
CA LEU A 499 0.07 5.77 18.40
C LEU A 499 -0.02 7.26 18.82
N PHE A 500 -1.22 7.74 19.19
CA PHE A 500 -1.42 9.11 19.69
C PHE A 500 -1.02 9.27 21.16
N GLU A 501 -1.33 8.30 22.01
CA GLU A 501 -1.25 8.44 23.47
C GLU A 501 0.05 7.89 24.07
N GLU A 502 0.49 6.72 23.63
CA GLU A 502 1.62 5.98 24.21
C GLU A 502 2.91 6.24 23.41
N GLU A 503 2.90 6.00 22.10
CA GLU A 503 4.10 6.11 21.25
C GLU A 503 4.43 7.56 20.87
N LYS A 504 3.47 8.48 21.02
CA LYS A 504 3.60 9.90 20.61
C LYS A 504 4.06 10.07 19.16
N PHE A 505 3.61 9.19 18.27
CA PHE A 505 4.03 9.19 16.87
C PHE A 505 3.81 10.55 16.21
N PHE A 506 2.64 11.17 16.46
CA PHE A 506 2.26 12.45 15.86
C PHE A 506 2.94 13.68 16.51
N ASP A 507 3.66 13.50 17.63
CA ASP A 507 4.47 14.56 18.26
C ASP A 507 5.87 14.64 17.62
N ILE A 508 6.30 13.58 16.91
CA ILE A 508 7.60 13.53 16.21
C ILE A 508 7.67 14.69 15.19
N PRO A 509 8.80 15.40 15.04
CA PRO A 509 8.89 16.49 14.06
C PRO A 509 8.55 16.04 12.63
N ALA A 510 7.65 16.75 11.96
CA ALA A 510 7.08 16.38 10.66
C ALA A 510 8.13 16.04 9.57
N ARG A 511 9.33 16.62 9.64
CA ARG A 511 10.48 16.28 8.76
C ARG A 511 10.94 14.81 8.80
N TYR A 512 10.50 14.03 9.78
CA TYR A 512 10.75 12.59 9.91
C TYR A 512 9.51 11.73 9.61
N ARG A 513 8.38 12.37 9.27
CA ARG A 513 7.11 11.71 8.98
C ARG A 513 6.72 11.95 7.51
N LEU A 514 5.62 11.32 7.08
CA LEU A 514 5.17 11.35 5.69
C LEU A 514 3.69 11.75 5.63
N ALA A 515 3.42 12.97 5.14
CA ALA A 515 2.07 13.54 5.06
C ALA A 515 1.03 12.59 4.44
N PHE A 516 1.41 11.89 3.37
CA PHE A 516 0.57 10.87 2.72
C PHE A 516 0.03 9.81 3.69
N ARG A 517 0.88 9.29 4.59
CA ARG A 517 0.49 8.25 5.55
C ARG A 517 -0.57 8.77 6.52
N GLU A 518 -0.32 9.97 7.05
CA GLU A 518 -1.16 10.58 8.08
C GLU A 518 -2.48 11.13 7.52
N PHE A 519 -2.53 11.56 6.26
CA PHE A 519 -3.80 11.87 5.61
C PHE A 519 -4.66 10.62 5.41
N GLY A 520 -4.04 9.45 5.21
CA GLY A 520 -4.71 8.15 5.29
C GLY A 520 -5.28 7.88 6.69
N THR A 521 -4.53 8.21 7.75
CA THR A 521 -5.03 8.17 9.13
C THR A 521 -6.24 9.07 9.32
N CYS A 522 -6.17 10.34 8.88
CA CYS A 522 -7.29 11.27 8.95
C CYS A 522 -8.54 10.71 8.24
N LEU A 523 -8.37 10.09 7.07
CA LEU A 523 -9.44 9.45 6.31
C LEU A 523 -10.15 8.37 7.15
N GLY A 524 -9.38 7.49 7.77
CA GLY A 524 -9.90 6.47 8.68
C GLY A 524 -10.61 7.04 9.89
N ILE A 525 -9.98 7.99 10.59
CA ILE A 525 -10.54 8.65 11.78
C ILE A 525 -11.89 9.29 11.44
N ARG A 526 -12.02 9.95 10.30
CA ARG A 526 -13.30 10.57 9.89
C ARG A 526 -14.39 9.52 9.66
N CYS A 527 -14.05 8.36 9.10
CA CYS A 527 -15.02 7.26 8.93
C CYS A 527 -15.52 6.74 10.28
N HIS A 528 -14.62 6.68 11.27
CA HIS A 528 -14.95 6.31 12.64
C HIS A 528 -15.81 7.37 13.35
N ILE A 529 -15.53 8.66 13.20
CA ILE A 529 -16.34 9.76 13.78
C ILE A 529 -17.78 9.74 13.25
N GLU A 530 -18.00 9.56 11.95
CA GLU A 530 -19.37 9.48 11.41
C GLU A 530 -20.15 8.31 12.04
N LYS A 531 -19.51 7.13 12.23
CA LYS A 531 -20.12 6.01 12.96
C LYS A 531 -20.45 6.39 14.42
N LEU A 532 -19.52 7.01 15.13
CA LEU A 532 -19.76 7.40 16.54
C LEU A 532 -20.93 8.37 16.66
N ASN A 533 -21.14 9.26 15.68
CA ASN A 533 -22.27 10.19 15.67
C ASN A 533 -23.63 9.52 15.42
N ASP A 534 -23.67 8.31 14.86
CA ASP A 534 -24.89 7.49 14.73
C ASP A 534 -25.27 6.82 16.07
N GLU A 535 -24.37 6.75 17.05
CA GLU A 535 -24.61 6.16 18.38
C GLU A 535 -25.38 7.11 19.32
N PRO A 536 -26.27 6.60 20.21
CA PRO A 536 -27.07 7.44 21.11
C PRO A 536 -26.28 8.30 22.09
N HIS A 537 -25.01 7.94 22.34
CA HIS A 537 -24.09 8.67 23.20
C HIS A 537 -22.69 8.63 22.59
N PRO A 538 -22.31 9.57 21.72
CA PRO A 538 -21.04 9.57 20.97
C PRO A 538 -19.83 9.81 21.89
N GLN A 539 -19.38 8.75 22.56
CA GLN A 539 -18.11 8.76 23.30
C GLN A 539 -16.95 8.92 22.30
N ASP A 540 -15.87 9.59 22.70
CA ASP A 540 -14.65 9.84 21.92
C ASP A 540 -14.74 10.59 20.57
N ALA A 541 -15.92 10.87 20.01
CA ALA A 541 -16.04 11.56 18.72
C ALA A 541 -15.31 12.92 18.69
N GLY A 542 -15.36 13.66 19.80
CA GLY A 542 -14.63 14.93 19.96
C GLY A 542 -13.12 14.77 20.11
N TYR A 543 -12.65 13.69 20.77
CA TYR A 543 -11.23 13.35 20.86
C TYR A 543 -10.67 13.07 19.45
N TRP A 544 -11.36 12.22 18.69
CA TRP A 544 -10.96 11.87 17.33
C TRP A 544 -11.00 13.08 16.36
N ASP A 545 -11.93 14.02 16.52
CA ASP A 545 -11.92 15.27 15.73
C ASP A 545 -10.65 16.10 15.99
N VAL A 546 -10.22 16.21 17.26
CA VAL A 546 -8.99 16.90 17.66
C VAL A 546 -7.77 16.21 17.04
N CYS A 547 -7.62 14.89 17.20
CA CYS A 547 -6.52 14.11 16.60
C CYS A 547 -6.42 14.31 15.08
N ALA A 548 -7.53 14.20 14.35
CA ALA A 548 -7.55 14.40 12.90
C ALA A 548 -7.24 15.86 12.49
N ARG A 549 -7.65 16.84 13.30
CA ARG A 549 -7.33 18.27 13.07
C ARG A 549 -5.86 18.58 13.31
N GLU A 550 -5.26 17.99 14.34
CA GLU A 550 -3.85 18.21 14.70
C GLU A 550 -2.90 17.72 13.61
N VAL A 551 -3.16 16.51 13.09
CA VAL A 551 -2.47 15.97 11.90
C VAL A 551 -2.61 16.93 10.71
N VAL A 552 -3.83 17.38 10.39
CA VAL A 552 -4.05 18.33 9.29
C VAL A 552 -3.26 19.62 9.51
N THR A 553 -3.35 20.21 10.70
CA THR A 553 -2.70 21.48 11.08
C THR A 553 -1.19 21.40 10.96
N THR A 554 -0.60 20.25 11.32
CA THR A 554 0.84 19.99 11.19
C THR A 554 1.35 20.15 9.76
N TRP A 555 0.55 19.76 8.76
CA TRP A 555 0.94 19.78 7.35
C TRP A 555 0.45 21.03 6.58
N GLU A 556 -0.43 21.86 7.15
CA GLU A 556 -0.91 23.09 6.49
C GLU A 556 0.22 24.02 6.02
N PRO A 557 1.29 24.30 6.79
CA PRO A 557 2.38 25.15 6.33
C PRO A 557 3.09 24.61 5.08
N SER A 558 3.21 23.28 4.95
CA SER A 558 3.80 22.63 3.77
C SER A 558 2.89 22.72 2.56
N ILE A 559 1.57 22.57 2.74
CA ILE A 559 0.57 22.72 1.68
C ILE A 559 0.56 24.17 1.14
N ASP A 560 0.59 25.16 2.04
CA ASP A 560 0.57 26.56 1.65
C ASP A 560 1.90 27.01 1.02
N ALA A 561 3.05 26.48 1.47
CA ALA A 561 4.34 26.71 0.83
C ALA A 561 4.44 26.08 -0.57
N ALA A 562 3.90 24.87 -0.77
CA ALA A 562 3.89 24.23 -2.08
C ALA A 562 3.05 25.03 -3.09
N ALA A 563 1.89 25.54 -2.66
CA ALA A 563 1.04 26.41 -3.47
C ALA A 563 1.66 27.77 -3.82
N ALA A 564 2.72 28.19 -3.12
CA ALA A 564 3.47 29.42 -3.40
C ALA A 564 4.64 29.23 -4.40
N GLY A 565 4.79 28.04 -4.99
CA GLY A 565 5.80 27.75 -6.03
C GLY A 565 6.89 26.75 -5.63
N GLY A 566 6.75 26.07 -4.49
CA GLY A 566 7.64 24.97 -4.08
C GLY A 566 7.14 23.59 -4.57
N VAL A 567 8.03 22.76 -5.11
CA VAL A 567 7.68 21.38 -5.50
C VAL A 567 7.67 20.47 -4.26
N VAL A 568 6.49 20.08 -3.80
CA VAL A 568 6.26 18.94 -2.89
C VAL A 568 4.99 18.20 -3.33
N ALA A 569 5.03 16.87 -3.32
CA ALA A 569 3.94 16.01 -3.77
C ALA A 569 2.80 15.84 -2.73
N VAL A 570 1.63 15.44 -3.26
CA VAL A 570 0.39 15.03 -2.57
C VAL A 570 -0.44 16.14 -1.89
N PRO A 571 -1.57 16.54 -2.51
CA PRO A 571 -2.53 17.47 -1.92
C PRO A 571 -3.71 16.74 -1.23
N LEU A 572 -3.91 16.95 0.08
CA LEU A 572 -5.11 17.60 0.69
C LEU A 572 -5.69 17.03 2.00
N PRO A 573 -6.18 17.91 2.90
CA PRO A 573 -6.80 17.54 4.17
C PRO A 573 -8.34 17.38 4.06
N PHE A 574 -8.85 16.42 3.26
CA PHE A 574 -10.30 16.28 3.01
C PHE A 574 -11.00 14.97 3.35
N ALA A 575 -10.41 14.24 4.30
CA ALA A 575 -11.00 13.09 4.98
C ALA A 575 -12.49 13.24 5.39
N ARG A 576 -12.95 14.45 5.79
CA ARG A 576 -14.31 14.67 6.31
C ARG A 576 -15.43 14.43 5.28
N ASN A 577 -15.16 14.56 3.98
CA ASN A 577 -16.18 14.36 2.95
C ASN A 577 -16.13 12.94 2.33
N TRP A 578 -15.06 12.18 2.58
CA TRP A 578 -14.89 10.85 2.02
C TRP A 578 -15.81 9.82 2.69
N CYS A 579 -16.12 10.01 3.97
CA CYS A 579 -17.08 9.23 4.73
C CYS A 579 -18.51 9.42 4.20
N GLN A 580 -18.81 10.65 3.74
CA GLN A 580 -20.06 10.97 3.07
C GLN A 580 -20.18 10.26 1.71
N LEU A 581 -19.06 9.83 1.08
CA LEU A 581 -19.10 9.01 -0.14
C LEU A 581 -19.70 7.60 0.06
N ARG A 582 -20.26 7.29 1.24
CA ARG A 582 -21.20 6.18 1.50
C ARG A 582 -22.43 6.14 0.58
N TRP A 583 -22.76 7.24 -0.13
CA TRP A 583 -23.91 7.35 -1.06
C TRP A 583 -24.23 6.05 -1.79
#